data_AF-A0A154V216-F1
#
_entry.id   AF-A0A154V216-F1
#
_cell.length_a   1.000
_cell.length_b   1.000
_cell.length_c   1.000
_cell.angle_alpha   90.00
_cell.angle_beta   90.00
_cell.angle_gamma   90.00
#
_symmetry.space_group_name_H-M   'P 1'
#
loop_
_entity.id
_entity.type
_entity.pdbx_description
1 polymer ?
#
loop_
_entity_poly.entity_id
_entity_poly.type
_entity_poly.pdbx_seq_one_letter_code
_entity_poly.pdbx_strand_id
1 'polypeptide(L)'
;MSAPGDAAEAQSGYRVCGAFNSSTSESMQHGIRYHQPVAPTIGTGLVAKIWIRGGETCESKVGFMQTYYGLAYPGSSAEFTFHMVTCEAFGTGITGTSWDPCNGLETNKIYKYTSKFDFWHPVRYPTINWWHN
;
A
#
# COMPACT_ATOMS: atom_id res chain seq x y z
N MET A 1 7.46 7.56 -29.44
CA MET A 1 8.23 8.34 -28.44
C MET A 1 7.20 8.90 -27.48
N SER A 2 7.01 8.27 -26.31
CA SER A 2 6.03 8.74 -25.32
C SER A 2 6.63 9.83 -24.46
N ALA A 3 5.85 10.87 -24.15
CA ALA A 3 6.33 12.10 -23.55
C ALA A 3 6.63 11.92 -22.04
N PRO A 4 7.53 12.72 -21.45
CA PRO A 4 7.92 12.62 -20.03
C PRO A 4 6.83 12.95 -18.99
N GLY A 5 5.57 13.10 -19.40
CA GLY A 5 4.44 13.47 -18.52
C GLY A 5 3.52 12.31 -18.10
N ASP A 6 3.61 11.15 -18.74
CA ASP A 6 2.65 10.05 -18.53
C ASP A 6 2.84 9.26 -17.22
N ALA A 7 3.89 9.55 -16.45
CA ALA A 7 4.18 8.83 -15.19
C ALA A 7 3.49 9.43 -13.95
N ALA A 8 2.94 10.65 -14.05
CA ALA A 8 2.42 11.39 -12.89
C ALA A 8 0.87 11.39 -12.78
N GLU A 9 0.17 10.82 -13.75
CA GLU A 9 -1.31 10.85 -13.86
C GLU A 9 -1.92 9.45 -14.05
N ALA A 10 -1.11 8.38 -13.98
CA ALA A 10 -1.42 7.17 -14.72
C ALA A 10 -2.72 6.47 -14.29
N GLN A 11 -3.24 6.68 -13.07
CA GLN A 11 -4.54 6.13 -12.65
C GLN A 11 -5.36 7.02 -11.69
N SER A 12 -5.61 8.28 -12.06
CA SER A 12 -6.40 9.25 -11.25
C SER A 12 -7.76 8.73 -10.74
N GLY A 13 -8.38 7.77 -11.45
CA GLY A 13 -9.64 7.10 -11.07
C GLY A 13 -9.53 5.97 -10.05
N TYR A 14 -8.32 5.61 -9.60
CA TYR A 14 -8.07 4.53 -8.65
C TYR A 14 -7.34 5.01 -7.41
N ARG A 15 -7.50 4.25 -6.34
CA ARG A 15 -6.81 4.42 -5.05
C ARG A 15 -6.32 3.05 -4.58
N VAL A 16 -5.52 3.04 -3.54
CA VAL A 16 -5.10 1.84 -2.87
C VAL A 16 -5.46 1.85 -1.39
N CYS A 17 -5.74 0.66 -0.89
CA CYS A 17 -6.00 0.40 0.51
C CYS A 17 -5.17 -0.80 0.95
N GLY A 18 -4.80 -0.86 2.22
CA GLY A 18 -3.90 -1.90 2.66
C GLY A 18 -3.73 -1.99 4.16
N ALA A 19 -3.06 -3.06 4.55
CA ALA A 19 -2.70 -3.36 5.92
C ALA A 19 -1.21 -3.76 5.97
N PHE A 20 -0.49 -3.35 7.00
CA PHE A 20 0.95 -3.58 7.11
C PHE A 20 1.40 -3.73 8.57
N ASN A 21 2.55 -4.37 8.77
CA ASN A 21 2.99 -4.77 10.11
C ASN A 21 3.76 -3.68 10.87
N SER A 22 4.71 -3.02 10.23
CA SER A 22 5.60 -2.08 10.92
C SER A 22 5.96 -0.88 10.07
N SER A 23 6.59 0.13 10.64
CA SER A 23 7.10 1.28 9.88
C SER A 23 8.25 1.95 10.61
N THR A 24 9.23 2.47 9.86
CA THR A 24 10.31 3.31 10.39
C THR A 24 9.85 4.72 10.78
N SER A 25 8.61 5.11 10.48
CA SER A 25 8.05 6.41 10.89
C SER A 25 7.55 6.34 12.33
N GLU A 26 8.17 7.15 13.20
CA GLU A 26 7.75 7.32 14.60
C GLU A 26 6.29 7.79 14.73
N SER A 27 5.78 8.60 13.79
CA SER A 27 4.38 9.03 13.79
C SER A 27 3.40 7.89 13.50
N MET A 28 3.83 6.85 12.78
CA MET A 28 3.00 5.67 12.54
C MET A 28 3.03 4.70 13.73
N GLN A 29 4.16 4.60 14.44
CA GLN A 29 4.31 3.74 15.62
C GLN A 29 3.36 4.10 16.78
N HIS A 30 2.80 5.32 16.80
CA HIS A 30 1.83 5.79 17.80
C HIS A 30 0.36 5.77 17.34
N GLY A 31 0.02 5.07 16.25
CA GLY A 31 -1.37 4.79 15.87
C GLY A 31 -2.15 5.94 15.21
N ILE A 32 -1.46 6.92 14.62
CA ILE A 32 -2.11 8.04 13.92
C ILE A 32 -2.67 7.56 12.56
N ARG A 33 -4.01 7.58 12.42
CA ARG A 33 -4.71 7.37 11.15
C ARG A 33 -4.66 8.66 10.32
N TYR A 34 -3.96 8.65 9.19
CA TYR A 34 -3.90 9.81 8.30
C TYR A 34 -5.01 9.79 7.23
N HIS A 35 -5.60 10.96 6.98
CA HIS A 35 -6.63 11.22 5.96
C HIS A 35 -6.14 12.15 4.81
N GLN A 36 -4.86 12.56 4.74
CA GLN A 36 -4.32 13.58 3.80
C GLN A 36 -2.79 13.38 3.54
N PRO A 37 -2.15 13.96 2.49
CA PRO A 37 -1.53 13.24 1.36
C PRO A 37 0.00 13.13 1.41
N VAL A 38 0.65 13.29 2.57
CA VAL A 38 2.09 13.04 2.66
C VAL A 38 2.25 11.55 2.85
N ALA A 39 2.88 10.86 1.90
CA ALA A 39 3.08 9.42 1.97
C ALA A 39 3.80 9.08 3.29
N PRO A 40 3.12 8.49 4.30
CA PRO A 40 3.83 8.00 5.45
C PRO A 40 4.81 6.94 4.96
N THR A 41 5.88 6.71 5.69
CA THR A 41 6.65 5.51 5.43
C THR A 41 5.74 4.32 5.75
N ILE A 42 5.46 3.49 4.75
CA ILE A 42 4.57 2.32 4.84
C ILE A 42 5.49 1.10 4.85
N GLY A 43 5.41 0.22 5.85
CA GLY A 43 6.22 -1.00 5.87
C GLY A 43 5.61 -2.15 5.08
N THR A 44 6.15 -3.36 5.22
CA THR A 44 5.76 -4.53 4.41
C THR A 44 4.33 -4.96 4.71
N GLY A 45 3.56 -5.31 3.68
CA GLY A 45 2.18 -5.70 3.90
C GLY A 45 1.39 -6.14 2.68
N LEU A 46 0.09 -5.90 2.75
CA LEU A 46 -0.91 -6.25 1.76
C LEU A 46 -1.59 -4.98 1.21
N VAL A 47 -1.82 -4.95 -0.10
CA VAL A 47 -2.43 -3.82 -0.80
C VAL A 47 -3.46 -4.28 -1.83
N ALA A 48 -4.53 -3.51 -1.99
CA ALA A 48 -5.51 -3.69 -3.03
C ALA A 48 -5.75 -2.37 -3.78
N LYS A 49 -5.87 -2.45 -5.10
CA LYS A 49 -6.27 -1.33 -5.96
C LYS A 49 -7.79 -1.26 -6.06
N ILE A 50 -8.36 -0.12 -5.73
CA ILE A 50 -9.81 0.10 -5.61
C ILE A 50 -10.21 1.31 -6.45
N TRP A 51 -11.41 1.30 -7.01
CA TRP A 51 -11.94 2.48 -7.71
C TRP A 51 -12.17 3.63 -6.72
N ILE A 52 -11.99 4.89 -7.14
CA ILE A 52 -12.00 6.05 -6.24
C ILE A 52 -13.29 6.24 -5.43
N ARG A 53 -14.45 5.76 -5.91
CA ARG A 53 -15.70 5.79 -5.12
C ARG A 53 -16.03 4.47 -4.42
N GLY A 54 -15.10 3.51 -4.42
CA GLY A 54 -15.25 2.18 -3.81
C GLY A 54 -14.86 2.12 -2.33
N GLY A 55 -15.22 3.13 -1.54
CA GLY A 55 -14.82 3.22 -0.12
C GLY A 55 -15.26 2.00 0.70
N GLU A 56 -16.46 1.49 0.50
CA GLU A 56 -16.93 0.27 1.19
C GLU A 56 -16.12 -0.97 0.80
N THR A 57 -15.72 -1.07 -0.48
CA THR A 57 -14.85 -2.15 -0.95
C THR A 57 -13.46 -2.06 -0.32
N CYS A 58 -12.93 -0.83 -0.18
CA CYS A 58 -11.68 -0.57 0.51
C CYS A 58 -11.72 -1.06 1.96
N GLU A 59 -12.74 -0.67 2.73
CA GLU A 59 -12.90 -1.09 4.13
C GLU A 59 -13.02 -2.62 4.27
N SER A 60 -13.83 -3.24 3.41
CA SER A 60 -13.99 -4.70 3.39
C SER A 60 -12.66 -5.42 3.10
N LYS A 61 -11.91 -4.93 2.11
CA LYS A 61 -10.59 -5.50 1.77
C LYS A 61 -9.58 -5.28 2.89
N VAL A 62 -9.57 -4.13 3.55
CA VAL A 62 -8.68 -3.88 4.69
C VAL A 62 -8.98 -4.82 5.84
N GLY A 63 -10.26 -5.00 6.20
CA GLY A 63 -10.65 -5.99 7.21
C GLY A 63 -10.16 -7.40 6.86
N PHE A 64 -10.36 -7.83 5.62
CA PHE A 64 -9.83 -9.11 5.14
C PHE A 64 -8.30 -9.19 5.26
N MET A 65 -7.58 -8.16 4.80
CA MET A 65 -6.12 -8.13 4.86
C MET A 65 -5.59 -8.16 6.29
N GLN A 66 -6.26 -7.52 7.26
CA GLN A 66 -5.88 -7.59 8.66
C GLN A 66 -6.11 -9.00 9.24
N THR A 67 -7.29 -9.58 9.01
CA THR A 67 -7.64 -10.92 9.51
C THR A 67 -6.70 -12.00 8.97
N TYR A 68 -6.34 -11.92 7.68
CA TYR A 68 -5.56 -12.96 7.00
C TYR A 68 -4.10 -12.57 6.77
N TYR A 69 -3.61 -11.50 7.41
CA TYR A 69 -2.23 -11.03 7.25
C TYR A 69 -1.21 -12.14 7.54
N GLY A 70 -1.42 -12.91 8.61
CA GLY A 70 -0.54 -14.00 9.00
C GLY A 70 -0.47 -15.16 7.99
N LEU A 71 -1.45 -15.27 7.08
CA LEU A 71 -1.37 -16.23 5.97
C LEU A 71 -0.47 -15.72 4.84
N ALA A 72 -0.43 -14.41 4.63
CA ALA A 72 0.49 -13.78 3.69
C ALA A 72 1.92 -13.72 4.24
N TYR A 73 2.06 -13.44 5.53
CA TYR A 73 3.34 -13.30 6.25
C TYR A 73 3.31 -14.15 7.53
N PRO A 74 3.71 -15.43 7.46
CA PRO A 74 3.67 -16.34 8.61
C PRO A 74 4.43 -15.78 9.82
N GLY A 75 3.78 -15.83 10.99
CA GLY A 75 4.34 -15.32 12.24
C GLY A 75 4.24 -13.80 12.43
N SER A 76 3.51 -13.10 11.55
CA SER A 76 3.31 -11.64 11.62
C SER A 76 1.82 -11.27 11.60
N SER A 77 1.50 -10.07 12.07
CA SER A 77 0.15 -9.48 12.11
C SER A 77 0.15 -8.08 11.49
N ALA A 78 -0.99 -7.65 10.94
CA ALA A 78 -1.13 -6.26 10.53
C ALA A 78 -1.39 -5.37 11.74
N GLU A 79 -0.54 -4.37 11.96
CA GLU A 79 -0.69 -3.40 13.05
C GLU A 79 -1.30 -2.09 12.56
N PHE A 80 -1.10 -1.78 11.27
CA PHE A 80 -1.48 -0.50 10.67
C PHE A 80 -2.28 -0.70 9.39
N THR A 81 -3.06 0.33 9.04
CA THR A 81 -3.88 0.34 7.82
C THR A 81 -3.80 1.68 7.12
N PHE A 82 -4.05 1.68 5.82
CA PHE A 82 -4.23 2.89 5.02
C PHE A 82 -5.41 2.70 4.07
N HIS A 83 -6.09 3.82 3.81
CA HIS A 83 -7.37 3.82 3.10
C HIS A 83 -7.37 4.89 2.03
N MET A 84 -7.84 4.52 0.85
CA MET A 84 -8.09 5.41 -0.29
C MET A 84 -6.90 6.33 -0.62
N VAL A 85 -5.68 5.82 -0.50
CA VAL A 85 -4.44 6.54 -0.80
C VAL A 85 -4.19 6.56 -2.30
N THR A 86 -3.60 7.63 -2.84
CA THR A 86 -3.21 7.64 -4.26
C THR A 86 -2.11 6.64 -4.53
N CYS A 87 -2.01 6.18 -5.78
CA CYS A 87 -1.03 5.19 -6.17
C CYS A 87 0.41 5.71 -5.99
N GLU A 88 0.63 6.98 -6.33
CA GLU A 88 1.91 7.69 -6.22
C GLU A 88 2.32 7.87 -4.76
N ALA A 89 1.37 8.20 -3.89
CA ALA A 89 1.63 8.33 -2.46
C ALA A 89 1.98 6.96 -1.87
N PHE A 90 1.28 5.89 -2.25
CA PHE A 90 1.64 4.55 -1.81
C PHE A 90 3.03 4.12 -2.32
N GLY A 91 3.34 4.29 -3.61
CA GLY A 91 4.64 3.93 -4.16
C GLY A 91 5.79 4.73 -3.55
N THR A 92 5.56 6.04 -3.30
CA THR A 92 6.49 6.87 -2.53
C THR A 92 6.64 6.37 -1.10
N GLY A 93 5.54 5.97 -0.47
CA GLY A 93 5.50 5.49 0.91
C GLY A 93 6.26 4.20 1.14
N ILE A 94 6.47 3.37 0.12
CA ILE A 94 7.23 2.10 0.25
C ILE A 94 8.65 2.17 -0.35
N THR A 95 8.93 3.12 -1.24
CA THR A 95 10.24 3.27 -1.92
C THR A 95 11.05 4.50 -1.52
N GLY A 96 10.43 5.51 -0.93
CA GLY A 96 11.05 6.82 -0.63
C GLY A 96 11.26 7.70 -1.86
N THR A 97 10.77 7.27 -3.01
CA THR A 97 10.92 7.94 -4.31
C THR A 97 9.59 7.92 -5.04
N SER A 98 9.30 8.93 -5.86
CA SER A 98 8.06 8.97 -6.62
C SER A 98 7.96 7.75 -7.56
N TRP A 99 6.89 6.97 -7.40
CA TRP A 99 6.60 5.78 -8.20
C TRP A 99 5.09 5.48 -8.16
N ASP A 100 4.51 5.11 -9.31
CA ASP A 100 3.14 4.61 -9.42
C ASP A 100 3.12 3.08 -9.66
N PRO A 101 2.78 2.26 -8.65
CA PRO A 101 2.68 0.81 -8.79
C PRO A 101 1.36 0.33 -9.39
N CYS A 102 0.32 1.17 -9.48
CA CYS A 102 -1.03 0.74 -9.85
C CYS A 102 -1.18 0.26 -11.30
N ASN A 103 -0.22 0.57 -12.17
CA ASN A 103 -0.16 0.00 -13.52
C ASN A 103 0.05 -1.52 -13.53
N GLY A 104 0.69 -2.07 -12.51
CA GLY A 104 0.88 -3.52 -12.34
C GLY A 104 -0.23 -4.22 -11.54
N LEU A 105 -1.23 -3.48 -11.06
CA LEU A 105 -2.26 -4.01 -10.16
C LEU A 105 -3.61 -4.10 -10.87
N GLU A 106 -4.25 -5.25 -10.72
CA GLU A 106 -5.64 -5.45 -11.10
C GLU A 106 -6.56 -4.94 -9.98
N THR A 107 -7.69 -4.35 -10.37
CA THR A 107 -8.68 -3.82 -9.43
C THR A 107 -9.29 -4.93 -8.58
N ASN A 108 -9.51 -4.65 -7.30
CA ASN A 108 -10.09 -5.53 -6.29
C ASN A 108 -9.28 -6.79 -5.95
N LYS A 109 -8.09 -6.98 -6.53
CA LYS A 109 -7.16 -8.06 -6.12
C LYS A 109 -6.22 -7.57 -5.02
N ILE A 110 -5.76 -8.51 -4.19
CA ILE A 110 -4.85 -8.25 -3.07
C ILE A 110 -3.45 -8.76 -3.43
N TYR A 111 -2.46 -7.92 -3.21
CA TYR A 111 -1.05 -8.17 -3.48
C TYR A 111 -0.24 -8.09 -2.20
N LYS A 112 0.78 -8.93 -2.09
CA LYS A 112 1.87 -8.79 -1.13
C LYS A 112 2.85 -7.75 -1.64
N TYR A 113 3.29 -6.85 -0.78
CA TYR A 113 4.38 -5.94 -1.10
C TYR A 113 5.40 -5.86 0.03
N THR A 114 6.66 -5.67 -0.34
CA THR A 114 7.76 -5.38 0.59
C THR A 114 8.08 -3.88 0.59
N SER A 115 8.71 -3.39 1.66
CA SER A 115 9.03 -1.96 1.79
C SER A 115 10.46 -1.69 2.27
N LYS A 116 11.04 -0.56 1.83
CA LYS A 116 12.29 -0.01 2.40
C LYS A 116 12.14 0.45 3.84
N PHE A 117 10.92 0.74 4.24
CA PHE A 117 10.60 1.35 5.52
C PHE A 117 9.88 0.40 6.46
N ASP A 118 9.93 -0.91 6.19
CA ASP A 118 9.60 -1.87 7.22
C ASP A 118 10.63 -1.76 8.36
N PHE A 119 10.15 -1.70 9.60
CA PHE A 119 11.03 -1.52 10.75
C PHE A 119 11.82 -2.81 11.07
N TRP A 120 11.21 -3.97 10.85
CA TRP A 120 11.80 -5.26 11.21
C TRP A 120 12.59 -5.87 10.06
N HIS A 121 12.08 -5.76 8.83
CA HIS A 121 12.61 -6.40 7.63
C HIS A 121 12.63 -5.44 6.43
N PRO A 122 13.40 -4.33 6.50
CA PRO A 122 13.50 -3.39 5.39
C PRO A 122 14.18 -4.05 4.19
N VAL A 123 13.65 -3.81 2.98
CA VAL A 123 14.27 -4.27 1.73
C VAL A 123 14.82 -3.11 0.92
N ARG A 124 15.94 -3.31 0.22
CA ARG A 124 16.49 -2.26 -0.66
C ARG A 124 15.62 -2.00 -1.89
N TYR A 125 14.98 -3.04 -2.41
CA TYR A 125 14.15 -2.98 -3.62
C TYR A 125 12.77 -3.56 -3.31
N PRO A 126 11.77 -2.69 -3.07
CA PRO A 126 10.38 -3.09 -2.90
C PRO A 126 9.88 -3.91 -4.09
N THR A 127 9.09 -4.94 -3.79
CA THR A 127 8.42 -5.79 -4.80
C THR A 127 6.94 -5.85 -4.49
N ILE A 128 6.11 -6.10 -5.52
CA ILE A 128 4.68 -6.30 -5.36
C ILE A 128 4.30 -7.56 -6.15
N ASN A 129 3.67 -8.52 -5.48
CA ASN A 129 3.34 -9.83 -6.03
C ASN A 129 1.88 -10.17 -5.72
N TRP A 130 1.17 -10.76 -6.68
CA TRP A 130 -0.20 -11.21 -6.47
C TRP A 130 -0.30 -12.21 -5.32
N TRP A 131 -1.37 -12.14 -4.54
CA TRP A 131 -1.62 -13.06 -3.43
C TRP A 131 -3.03 -13.62 -3.40
N HIS A 132 -4.05 -12.77 -3.52
CA HIS A 132 -5.44 -13.20 -3.36
C HIS A 132 -6.40 -12.35 -4.19
N ASN A 133 -7.63 -12.84 -4.39
CA ASN A 133 -8.72 -12.11 -5.05
C ASN A 133 -9.57 -11.27 -4.10
#